data_AF-A0A4P7RBJ8-F1
#
_entry.id   AF-A0A4P7RBJ8-F1
#
_cell.length_a   1.000
_cell.length_b   1.000
_cell.length_c   1.000
_cell.angle_alpha   90.00
_cell.angle_beta   90.00
_cell.angle_gamma   90.00
#
_symmetry.space_group_name_H-M   'P 1'
#
loop_
_entity.id
_entity.type
_entity.pdbx_description
1 polymer ?
#
loop_
_entity_poly.entity_id
_entity_poly.type
_entity_poly.pdbx_seq_one_letter_code
_entity_poly.pdbx_strand_id
1 'polypeptide(L)'
;MLGWWICIINLPPEKADELIGREARAPFELADWEAGVGGLDWVQALLKEGKATQLKSSGHPNRYTARAADVLPLIQVNVIKPPEDGIWTFGIDEGEEYALPSGWMEKPNLRLDNIRTCPSDAILTIDAWDMS
;
A
#
# COMPACT_ATOMS: atom_id res chain seq x y z
N MET A 1 13.33 -8.92 4.02
CA MET A 1 12.04 -8.34 3.59
C MET A 1 10.93 -9.31 3.91
N LEU A 2 10.14 -9.01 4.94
CA LEU A 2 9.03 -9.88 5.39
C LEU A 2 7.76 -9.64 4.57
N GLY A 3 7.66 -8.45 3.98
CA GLY A 3 6.49 -8.01 3.26
C GLY A 3 6.43 -6.49 3.26
N TRP A 4 5.22 -5.98 3.10
CA TRP A 4 4.93 -4.57 3.02
C TRP A 4 3.76 -4.23 3.91
N TRP A 5 3.91 -3.17 4.69
CA TRP A 5 2.77 -2.42 5.19
C TRP A 5 2.48 -1.26 4.24
N ILE A 6 1.29 -1.30 3.64
CA ILE A 6 0.87 -0.38 2.59
C ILE A 6 -0.16 0.60 3.16
N CYS A 7 0.04 1.90 2.92
CA CYS A 7 -0.87 2.98 3.29
C CYS A 7 -1.26 3.80 2.05
N ILE A 8 -2.56 4.06 1.88
CA ILE A 8 -3.10 4.93 0.83
C ILE A 8 -3.56 6.24 1.47
N ILE A 9 -3.03 7.36 1.00
CA ILE A 9 -3.26 8.68 1.61
C ILE A 9 -3.83 9.63 0.55
N ASN A 10 -4.92 10.32 0.89
CA ASN A 10 -5.54 11.37 0.07
C ASN A 10 -4.82 12.71 0.19
N LEU A 11 -3.52 12.70 -0.08
CA LEU A 11 -2.70 13.90 -0.17
C LEU A 11 -1.70 13.73 -1.31
N PRO A 12 -1.35 14.82 -2.00
CA PRO A 12 -0.17 14.86 -2.84
C PRO A 12 1.08 14.50 -2.02
N PRO A 13 2.09 13.89 -2.64
CA PRO A 13 3.29 13.37 -1.98
C PRO A 13 4.03 14.44 -1.17
N GLU A 14 4.10 15.68 -1.69
CA GLU A 14 4.73 16.83 -1.04
C GLU A 14 4.09 17.13 0.32
N LYS A 15 2.75 17.11 0.40
CA LYS A 15 2.02 17.33 1.65
C LYS A 15 2.07 16.13 2.58
N ALA A 16 2.14 14.92 2.03
CA ALA A 16 2.28 13.70 2.82
C ALA A 16 3.64 13.62 3.53
N ASP A 17 4.69 14.24 2.98
CA ASP A 17 6.01 14.36 3.62
C ASP A 17 6.01 15.31 4.82
N GLU A 18 5.17 16.33 4.82
CA GLU A 18 5.04 17.28 5.93
C GLU A 18 4.36 16.65 7.16
N LEU A 19 3.59 15.58 6.97
CA LEU A 19 2.87 14.89 8.04
C LEU A 19 3.75 13.86 8.74
N ILE A 20 4.08 14.15 10.00
CA ILE A 20 4.87 13.29 10.88
C ILE A 20 3.94 12.53 11.83
N GLY A 21 4.05 11.21 11.83
CA GLY A 21 3.31 10.32 12.73
C GLY A 21 1.94 9.88 12.21
N ARG A 22 1.42 8.78 12.79
CA ARG A 22 0.16 8.16 12.35
C ARG A 22 -1.05 9.07 12.59
N GLU A 23 -1.12 9.75 13.72
CA GLU A 23 -2.26 10.63 14.07
C GLU A 23 -2.45 11.77 13.09
N ALA A 24 -1.36 12.39 12.63
CA ALA A 24 -1.41 13.48 11.65
C ALA A 24 -1.90 13.00 10.28
N ARG A 25 -1.65 11.74 9.92
CA ARG A 25 -2.03 11.12 8.64
C ARG A 25 -3.44 10.52 8.67
N ALA A 26 -3.95 10.12 9.83
CA ALA A 26 -5.23 9.43 9.99
C ALA A 26 -6.43 10.12 9.30
N PRO A 27 -6.57 11.46 9.31
CA PRO A 27 -7.66 12.14 8.61
C PRO A 27 -7.62 12.00 7.08
N PHE A 28 -6.46 11.67 6.51
CA PHE A 28 -6.24 11.58 5.07
C PHE A 28 -6.05 10.13 4.59
N GLU A 29 -5.84 9.20 5.52
CA GLU A 29 -5.68 7.79 5.22
C GLU A 29 -6.98 7.20 4.67
N LEU A 30 -6.90 6.56 3.51
CA LEU A 30 -8.01 5.92 2.83
C LEU A 30 -8.06 4.42 3.14
N ALA A 31 -6.90 3.78 3.22
CA ALA A 31 -6.77 2.37 3.52
C ALA A 31 -5.36 2.03 3.99
N ASP A 32 -5.26 0.99 4.81
CA ASP A 32 -4.01 0.36 5.21
C ASP A 32 -4.13 -1.18 5.25
N TRP A 33 -3.05 -1.90 4.94
CA TRP A 33 -2.97 -3.36 5.09
C TRP A 33 -1.55 -3.89 4.99
N GLU A 34 -1.36 -5.10 5.49
CA GLU A 34 -0.13 -5.86 5.32
C GLU A 34 -0.23 -6.88 4.18
N ALA A 35 0.88 -7.09 3.49
CA ALA A 35 0.99 -8.09 2.44
C ALA A 35 2.40 -8.67 2.38
N GLY A 36 2.54 -9.87 1.84
CA GLY A 36 3.83 -10.53 1.67
C GLY A 36 4.69 -9.84 0.60
N VAL A 37 5.80 -10.47 0.21
CA VAL A 37 6.79 -9.89 -0.72
C VAL A 37 6.17 -9.39 -2.04
N GLY A 38 5.17 -10.10 -2.58
CA GLY A 38 4.43 -9.71 -3.81
C GLY A 38 3.36 -8.64 -3.61
N GLY A 39 3.22 -8.06 -2.40
CA GLY A 39 2.16 -7.11 -2.05
C GLY A 39 2.13 -5.83 -2.89
N LEU A 40 3.23 -5.51 -3.60
CA LEU A 40 3.32 -4.34 -4.47
C LEU A 40 3.08 -4.63 -5.95
N ASP A 41 2.79 -5.87 -6.35
CA ASP A 41 2.62 -6.24 -7.77
C ASP A 41 1.53 -5.43 -8.47
N TRP A 42 0.45 -5.09 -7.75
CA TRP A 42 -0.61 -4.22 -8.27
C TRP A 42 -0.12 -2.79 -8.54
N VAL A 43 0.80 -2.26 -7.71
CA VAL A 43 1.42 -0.95 -7.94
C VAL A 43 2.36 -1.04 -9.14
N GLN A 44 3.11 -2.14 -9.28
CA GLN A 44 3.96 -2.39 -10.46
C GLN A 44 3.15 -2.45 -11.76
N ALA A 45 1.95 -3.05 -11.71
CA ALA A 45 1.02 -3.04 -12.84
C ALA A 45 0.60 -1.61 -13.21
N LEU A 46 0.24 -0.78 -12.21
CA LEU A 46 -0.11 0.63 -12.45
C LEU A 46 1.07 1.44 -13.02
N LEU A 47 2.30 1.19 -12.56
CA LEU A 47 3.51 1.81 -13.12
C LEU A 47 3.69 1.43 -14.59
N LYS A 48 3.53 0.15 -14.93
CA LYS A 48 3.64 -0.35 -16.30
C LYS A 48 2.56 0.22 -17.22
N GLU A 49 1.36 0.46 -16.70
CA GLU A 49 0.26 1.11 -17.42
C GLU A 49 0.40 2.64 -17.51
N GLY A 50 1.40 3.24 -16.85
CA GLY A 50 1.58 4.70 -16.79
C GLY A 50 0.54 5.42 -15.91
N LYS A 51 -0.16 4.69 -15.05
CA LYS A 51 -1.17 5.20 -14.11
C LYS A 51 -0.61 5.57 -12.74
N ALA A 52 0.61 5.11 -12.46
CA ALA A 52 1.36 5.47 -11.27
C ALA A 52 2.75 6.03 -11.64
N THR A 53 3.34 6.75 -10.71
CA THR A 53 4.74 7.20 -10.76
C THR A 53 5.42 6.86 -9.44
N GLN A 54 6.61 6.26 -9.49
CA GLN A 54 7.44 6.06 -8.29
C GLN A 54 8.27 7.32 -8.03
N LEU A 55 8.18 7.83 -6.81
CA LEU A 55 8.83 9.07 -6.39
C LEU A 55 10.02 8.81 -5.46
N LYS A 56 9.95 7.75 -4.65
CA LYS A 56 11.01 7.37 -3.72
C LYS A 56 11.18 5.85 -3.72
N SER A 57 12.42 5.39 -3.83
CA SER A 57 12.80 3.97 -3.79
C SER A 57 14.09 3.69 -3.01
N SER A 58 14.76 4.73 -2.50
CA SER A 58 15.98 4.62 -1.71
C SER A 58 15.64 4.62 -0.21
N GLY A 59 15.34 3.45 0.33
CA GLY A 59 14.90 3.25 1.71
C GLY A 59 13.37 3.34 1.88
N HIS A 60 12.90 3.32 3.14
CA HIS A 60 11.48 3.31 3.45
C HIS A 60 10.91 4.70 3.78
N PRO A 61 9.65 4.98 3.41
CA PRO A 61 8.81 4.14 2.56
C PRO A 61 9.26 4.22 1.09
N ASN A 62 8.98 3.15 0.34
CA ASN A 62 8.83 3.26 -1.10
C ASN A 62 7.56 4.08 -1.36
N ARG A 63 7.68 5.17 -2.12
CA ARG A 63 6.56 6.09 -2.36
C ARG A 63 6.18 6.12 -3.82
N TYR A 64 4.89 6.00 -4.06
CA TYR A 64 4.26 6.12 -5.36
C TYR A 64 3.13 7.13 -5.33
N THR A 65 2.77 7.62 -6.50
CA THR A 65 1.59 8.45 -6.69
C THR A 65 0.74 7.91 -7.83
N ALA A 66 -0.58 7.99 -7.69
CA ALA A 66 -1.56 7.54 -8.68
C ALA A 66 -2.88 8.31 -8.50
N ARG A 67 -3.77 8.28 -9.49
CA ARG A 67 -5.10 8.89 -9.37
C ARG A 67 -6.03 8.04 -8.52
N ALA A 68 -6.91 8.68 -7.77
CA ALA A 68 -7.92 7.99 -6.97
C ALA A 68 -8.84 7.09 -7.83
N ALA A 69 -9.19 7.53 -9.04
CA ALA A 69 -9.98 6.74 -9.99
C ALA A 69 -9.33 5.41 -10.38
N ASP A 70 -8.00 5.31 -10.37
CA ASP A 70 -7.28 4.08 -10.71
C ASP A 70 -7.04 3.18 -9.48
N VAL A 71 -6.93 3.77 -8.28
CA VAL A 71 -6.61 3.03 -7.04
C VAL A 71 -7.87 2.58 -6.28
N LEU A 72 -8.85 3.46 -6.10
CA LEU A 72 -10.02 3.21 -5.26
C LEU A 72 -10.83 1.97 -5.70
N PRO A 73 -11.08 1.74 -7.01
CA PRO A 73 -11.77 0.53 -7.44
C PRO A 73 -11.02 -0.76 -7.09
N LEU A 74 -9.67 -0.74 -7.14
CA LEU A 74 -8.83 -1.91 -6.86
C LEU A 74 -8.91 -2.34 -5.39
N ILE A 75 -8.79 -1.38 -4.46
CA ILE A 75 -8.81 -1.65 -3.02
C ILE A 75 -10.22 -1.96 -2.49
N GLN A 76 -11.29 -1.47 -3.15
CA GLN A 76 -12.67 -1.66 -2.67
C GLN A 76 -13.30 -2.97 -3.18
N VAL A 77 -12.96 -3.40 -4.39
CA VAL A 77 -13.55 -4.61 -5.02
C VAL A 77 -12.73 -5.87 -4.72
N ASN A 78 -11.72 -5.76 -3.84
CA ASN A 78 -10.81 -6.84 -3.45
C ASN A 78 -10.07 -7.47 -4.66
N VAL A 79 -9.76 -6.64 -5.66
CA VAL A 79 -9.06 -7.05 -6.89
C VAL A 79 -7.55 -7.13 -6.63
N ILE A 80 -7.06 -6.43 -5.61
CA ILE A 80 -5.67 -6.50 -5.19
C ILE A 80 -5.48 -7.83 -4.48
N LYS A 81 -4.84 -8.76 -5.17
CA LYS A 81 -4.41 -10.05 -4.62
C LYS A 81 -3.03 -10.36 -5.18
N PRO A 82 -2.03 -10.61 -4.33
CA PRO A 82 -0.74 -11.05 -4.83
C PRO A 82 -0.84 -12.47 -5.43
N PRO A 83 0.06 -12.85 -6.35
CA PRO A 83 0.01 -14.15 -7.00
C PRO A 83 0.09 -15.32 -6.02
N GLU A 84 -0.80 -16.30 -6.15
CA GLU A 84 -0.84 -17.50 -5.28
C GLU A 84 0.36 -18.43 -5.52
N ASP A 85 1.01 -18.35 -6.69
CA ASP A 85 2.19 -19.13 -7.08
C ASP A 85 3.52 -18.39 -6.82
N GLY A 86 3.47 -17.32 -6.01
CA GLY A 86 4.63 -16.54 -5.60
C GLY A 86 5.57 -17.23 -4.59
N ILE A 87 6.38 -16.41 -3.91
CA ILE A 87 7.39 -16.87 -2.96
C ILE A 87 6.77 -17.08 -1.58
N TRP A 88 7.09 -18.21 -0.93
CA TRP A 88 6.82 -18.43 0.48
C TRP A 88 7.87 -17.73 1.35
N THR A 89 7.42 -17.04 2.39
CA THR A 89 8.33 -16.39 3.35
C THR A 89 8.35 -17.16 4.65
N PHE A 90 9.54 -17.52 5.11
CA PHE A 90 9.76 -18.17 6.40
C PHE A 90 10.65 -17.27 7.25
N GLY A 91 10.37 -17.19 8.54
CA GLY A 91 11.17 -16.39 9.45
C GLY A 91 10.94 -16.76 10.92
N ILE A 92 11.73 -16.12 11.77
CA ILE A 92 11.60 -16.20 13.22
C ILE A 92 11.51 -14.78 13.73
N ASP A 93 10.45 -14.47 14.48
CA ASP A 93 10.28 -13.18 15.16
C ASP A 93 10.07 -13.43 16.65
N GLU A 94 10.82 -12.71 17.49
CA GLU A 94 10.86 -12.89 18.95
C GLU A 94 11.00 -14.35 19.45
N GLY A 95 11.54 -15.25 18.63
CA GLY A 95 11.70 -16.67 18.93
C GLY A 95 10.53 -17.57 18.48
N GLU A 96 9.51 -17.00 17.83
CA GLU A 96 8.41 -17.75 17.20
C GLU A 96 8.66 -17.90 15.69
N GLU A 97 8.57 -19.14 15.19
CA GLU A 97 8.63 -19.44 13.77
C GLU A 97 7.31 -19.06 13.08
N TYR A 98 7.40 -18.38 11.94
CA TYR A 98 6.25 -18.12 11.07
C TYR A 98 6.52 -18.51 9.63
N ALA A 99 5.44 -18.83 8.93
CA ALA A 99 5.40 -19.11 7.51
C ALA A 99 4.26 -18.32 6.87
N LEU A 100 4.59 -17.35 6.01
CA LEU A 100 3.63 -16.62 5.22
C LEU A 100 3.52 -17.30 3.84
N PRO A 101 2.31 -17.74 3.43
CA PRO A 101 2.14 -18.38 2.14
C PRO A 101 2.38 -17.40 1.00
N SER A 102 2.70 -17.93 -0.17
CA SER A 102 2.65 -17.17 -1.42
C SER A 102 1.27 -16.55 -1.61
N GLY A 103 1.23 -15.28 -2.04
CA GLY A 103 -0.03 -14.57 -2.20
C GLY A 103 -0.62 -14.01 -0.91
N TRP A 104 0.05 -14.15 0.25
CA TRP A 104 -0.48 -13.66 1.51
C TRP A 104 -0.70 -12.14 1.50
N MET A 105 -1.89 -11.74 1.95
CA MET A 105 -2.32 -10.35 2.11
C MET A 105 -3.47 -10.31 3.11
N GLU A 106 -3.43 -9.34 4.02
CA GLU A 106 -4.55 -9.05 4.90
C GLU A 106 -5.67 -8.33 4.14
N LYS A 107 -6.88 -8.38 4.70
CA LYS A 107 -8.00 -7.61 4.17
C LYS A 107 -7.71 -6.11 4.35
N PRO A 108 -7.83 -5.28 3.29
CA PRO A 108 -7.71 -3.84 3.40
C PRO A 108 -8.60 -3.22 4.48
N ASN A 109 -7.98 -2.47 5.39
CA ASN A 109 -8.65 -1.69 6.41
C ASN A 109 -9.13 -0.35 5.81
N LEU A 110 -10.34 -0.35 5.24
CA LEU A 110 -10.87 0.81 4.52
C LEU A 110 -11.45 1.87 5.47
N ARG A 111 -10.99 3.11 5.35
CA ARG A 111 -11.57 4.29 6.02
C ARG A 111 -12.68 4.88 5.15
N LEU A 112 -13.86 4.26 5.20
CA LEU A 112 -14.97 4.56 4.28
C LEU A 112 -15.39 6.04 4.25
N ASP A 113 -15.35 6.74 5.39
CA ASP A 113 -15.73 8.17 5.43
C ASP A 113 -14.71 9.05 4.68
N ASN A 114 -13.42 8.74 4.78
CA ASN A 114 -12.37 9.43 4.03
C ASN A 114 -12.45 9.09 2.53
N ILE A 115 -12.78 7.84 2.20
CA ILE A 115 -12.97 7.40 0.80
C ILE A 115 -14.15 8.13 0.16
N ARG A 116 -15.28 8.26 0.85
CA ARG A 116 -16.49 8.94 0.33
C ARG A 116 -16.25 10.41 0.00
N THR A 117 -15.32 11.06 0.69
CA THR A 117 -14.97 12.47 0.50
C THR A 117 -13.78 12.66 -0.44
N CYS A 118 -13.15 11.58 -0.90
CA CYS A 118 -12.02 11.62 -1.81
C CYS A 118 -12.49 11.88 -3.27
N PRO A 119 -12.05 12.99 -3.91
CA PRO A 119 -12.32 13.22 -5.32
C PRO A 119 -11.69 12.15 -6.20
N SER A 120 -12.38 11.74 -7.27
CA SER A 120 -11.86 10.69 -8.17
C SER A 120 -10.62 11.12 -8.97
N ASP A 121 -10.43 12.41 -9.19
CA ASP A 121 -9.26 13.00 -9.84
C ASP A 121 -8.13 13.35 -8.86
N ALA A 122 -8.34 13.12 -7.55
CA ALA A 122 -7.32 13.37 -6.55
C ALA A 122 -6.06 12.54 -6.81
N ILE A 123 -4.91 13.19 -6.61
CA ILE A 123 -3.61 12.53 -6.65
C ILE A 123 -3.33 11.96 -5.27
N LEU A 124 -3.27 10.63 -5.20
CA LEU A 124 -3.01 9.88 -3.98
C LEU A 124 -1.52 9.65 -3.79
N THR A 125 -1.14 9.46 -2.52
CA THR A 125 0.15 8.92 -2.11
C THR A 125 -0.03 7.47 -1.68
N ILE A 126 0.82 6.59 -2.19
CA ILE A 126 0.90 5.18 -1.81
C ILE A 126 2.26 5.00 -1.12
N ASP A 127 2.24 4.78 0.19
CA ASP A 127 3.44 4.47 0.97
C ASP A 127 3.53 2.97 1.19
N ALA A 128 4.69 2.39 0.90
CA ALA A 128 4.99 1.00 1.20
C ALA A 128 6.21 0.92 2.12
N TRP A 129 5.98 0.47 3.34
CA TRP A 129 6.98 0.28 4.38
C TRP A 129 7.41 -1.17 4.39
N ASP A 130 8.72 -1.43 4.37
CA ASP A 130 9.22 -2.80 4.58
C ASP A 130 9.01 -3.18 6.04
N MET A 131 8.62 -4.44 6.23
CA MET A 131 8.35 -5.03 7.53
C MET A 131 9.55 -5.80 8.10
N SER A 132 10.70 -5.87 7.42
CA SER A 132 11.94 -6.42 7.99
C SER A 132 12.76 -5.45 8.83
#